data_AF-A0A0A9ZC12-F1
#
_entry.id   AF-A0A0A9ZC12-F1
#
_cell.length_a   1.000
_cell.length_b   1.000
_cell.length_c   1.000
_cell.angle_alpha   90.00
_cell.angle_beta   90.00
_cell.angle_gamma   90.00
#
_symmetry.space_group_name_H-M   'P 1'
#
loop_
_entity.id
_entity.type
_entity.pdbx_description
1 polymer ?
#
loop_
_entity_poly.entity_id
_entity_poly.type
_entity_poly.pdbx_seq_one_letter_code
_entity_poly.pdbx_strand_id
1 'polypeptide(L)'
;KPRHKKGTSRPVAEEIEHTHRVFTRLVAQGKLRDATRWITNRSGGGVLRPEDLVEGGRSVHEILESKHPPQATPSLDAFLETENLPPLIDIDVTDTHIEKAAHRLRGSAGPSGTDAGQWRDALLRYGAISK
;
A
#
# COMPACT_ATOMS: atom_id res chain seq x y z
N LYS A 1 1.07 -23.83 -17.90
CA LYS A 1 2.09 -23.44 -18.90
C LYS A 1 2.47 -21.97 -18.68
N PRO A 2 3.70 -21.63 -18.25
CA PRO A 2 4.09 -20.24 -18.06
C PRO A 2 4.37 -19.60 -19.42
N ARG A 3 3.70 -18.48 -19.73
CA ARG A 3 3.99 -17.65 -20.91
C ARG A 3 5.26 -16.86 -20.62
N HIS A 4 6.39 -17.28 -21.20
CA HIS A 4 7.56 -16.41 -21.34
C HIS A 4 7.17 -15.21 -22.20
N LYS A 5 7.00 -14.03 -21.57
CA LYS A 5 7.01 -12.77 -22.30
C LYS A 5 8.46 -12.56 -22.76
N LYS A 6 8.71 -12.71 -24.07
CA LYS A 6 9.97 -12.29 -24.70
C LYS A 6 10.15 -10.80 -24.41
N GLY A 7 11.14 -10.46 -23.58
CA GLY A 7 11.56 -9.08 -23.37
C GLY A 7 12.21 -8.57 -24.65
N THR A 8 11.57 -7.62 -25.32
CA THR A 8 12.21 -6.83 -26.38
C THR A 8 13.19 -5.89 -25.69
N SER A 9 14.49 -6.15 -25.79
CA SER A 9 15.53 -5.29 -25.24
C SER A 9 15.48 -3.92 -25.92
N ARG A 10 15.16 -2.87 -25.18
CA ARG A 10 15.31 -1.48 -25.65
C ARG A 10 16.79 -1.14 -25.78
N PRO A 11 17.18 -0.30 -26.75
CA PRO A 11 18.54 0.23 -26.84
C PRO A 11 18.89 1.08 -25.62
N VAL A 12 20.13 0.99 -25.13
CA VAL A 12 20.62 1.60 -23.88
C VAL A 12 20.36 3.11 -23.82
N ALA A 13 20.46 3.81 -24.96
CA ALA A 13 20.20 5.25 -25.03
C ALA A 13 18.73 5.61 -24.72
N GLU A 14 17.77 4.82 -25.20
CA GLU A 14 16.33 5.02 -24.91
C GLU A 14 16.00 4.72 -23.44
N GLU A 15 16.70 3.77 -22.83
CA GLU A 15 16.55 3.43 -21.41
C GLU A 15 17.05 4.55 -20.50
N ILE A 16 18.20 5.16 -20.84
CA ILE A 16 18.74 6.34 -20.16
C ILE A 16 17.74 7.50 -20.28
N GLU A 17 17.30 7.83 -21.49
CA GLU A 17 16.34 8.93 -21.72
C GLU A 17 15.02 8.71 -20.96
N HIS A 18 14.49 7.49 -20.96
CA HIS A 18 13.31 7.13 -20.17
C HIS A 18 13.53 7.34 -18.67
N THR A 19 14.68 6.90 -18.15
CA THR A 19 15.03 7.04 -16.74
C THR A 19 15.10 8.50 -16.32
N HIS A 20 15.76 9.35 -17.11
CA HIS A 20 15.86 10.80 -16.87
C HIS A 20 14.49 11.47 -16.88
N ARG A 21 13.65 11.19 -17.87
CA ARG A 21 12.30 11.76 -17.97
C ARG A 21 11.43 11.41 -16.77
N VAL A 22 11.45 10.16 -16.32
CA VAL A 22 10.68 9.73 -15.14
C VAL A 22 11.22 10.38 -13.86
N PHE A 23 12.54 10.46 -13.70
CA PHE A 23 13.19 11.13 -12.59
C PHE A 23 12.79 12.62 -12.50
N THR A 24 12.94 13.37 -13.60
CA THR A 24 12.60 14.80 -13.66
C THR A 24 11.13 15.03 -13.33
N ARG A 25 10.22 14.19 -13.83
CA ARG A 25 8.79 14.27 -13.50
C ARG A 25 8.55 14.08 -12.00
N LEU A 26 9.18 13.09 -11.36
CA LEU A 26 9.02 12.82 -9.94
C LEU A 26 9.58 13.95 -9.08
N VAL A 27 10.73 14.53 -9.46
CA VAL A 27 11.30 15.70 -8.79
C VAL A 27 10.38 16.91 -8.90
N ALA A 28 9.83 17.18 -10.09
CA ALA A 28 8.88 18.28 -10.31
C ALA A 28 7.60 18.13 -9.47
N GLN A 29 7.20 16.89 -9.17
CA GLN A 29 6.06 16.57 -8.28
C GLN A 29 6.42 16.62 -6.79
N GLY A 30 7.66 16.95 -6.42
CA GLY A 30 8.15 16.91 -5.03
C GLY A 30 8.36 15.51 -4.47
N LYS A 31 8.26 14.45 -5.30
CA LYS A 31 8.42 13.04 -4.91
C LYS A 31 9.89 12.62 -4.89
N LEU A 32 10.73 13.36 -4.15
CA LEU A 32 12.19 13.19 -4.15
C LEU A 32 12.63 11.77 -3.78
N ARG A 33 12.01 11.15 -2.78
CA ARG A 33 12.31 9.77 -2.37
C ARG A 33 12.06 8.77 -3.50
N ASP A 34 10.94 8.90 -4.20
CA ASP A 34 10.57 7.99 -5.29
C ASP A 34 11.51 8.21 -6.48
N ALA A 35 11.87 9.46 -6.77
CA ALA A 35 12.88 9.80 -7.77
C ALA A 35 14.22 9.12 -7.47
N THR A 36 14.73 9.21 -6.23
CA THR A 36 15.98 8.55 -5.82
C THR A 36 15.88 7.02 -5.91
N ARG A 37 14.76 6.42 -5.49
CA ARG A 37 14.56 4.97 -5.59
C ARG A 37 14.53 4.48 -7.03
N TRP A 38 13.94 5.28 -7.92
CA TRP A 38 13.88 5.00 -9.35
C TRP A 38 15.28 4.92 -9.98
N ILE A 39 16.15 5.93 -9.77
CA ILE A 39 17.50 5.92 -10.36
C ILE A 39 18.42 4.87 -9.74
N THR A 40 18.19 4.53 -8.46
CA THR A 40 19.02 3.56 -7.74
C THR A 40 18.57 2.11 -7.94
N ASN A 41 17.60 1.88 -8.84
CA ASN A 41 16.99 0.59 -9.09
C ASN A 41 16.47 -0.12 -7.81
N ARG A 42 16.09 0.68 -6.79
CA ARG A 42 15.50 0.19 -5.52
C ARG A 42 13.97 0.15 -5.58
N SER A 43 13.45 0.09 -6.81
CA SER A 43 12.03 -0.06 -7.12
C SER A 43 11.51 -1.45 -6.76
N GLY A 44 12.38 -2.46 -6.67
CA GLY A 44 12.05 -3.85 -6.35
C GLY A 44 11.79 -4.16 -4.88
N GLY A 45 11.32 -3.18 -4.10
CA GLY A 45 10.89 -3.39 -2.72
C GLY A 45 9.38 -3.40 -2.62
N GLY A 46 8.80 -4.51 -2.15
CA GLY A 46 7.36 -4.69 -2.04
C GLY A 46 7.00 -5.83 -1.11
N VAL A 47 5.72 -5.95 -0.78
CA VAL A 47 5.19 -7.10 -0.03
C VAL A 47 5.24 -8.32 -0.95
N LEU A 48 5.81 -9.41 -0.46
CA LEU A 48 5.78 -10.69 -1.16
C LEU A 48 4.34 -11.20 -1.22
N ARG A 49 3.94 -11.72 -2.37
CA ARG A 49 2.61 -12.31 -2.56
C ARG A 49 2.55 -13.70 -1.93
N PRO A 50 1.36 -14.17 -1.51
CA PRO A 50 1.20 -15.51 -0.95
C PRO A 50 1.81 -16.63 -1.81
N GLU A 51 1.72 -16.48 -3.13
CA GLU A 51 2.23 -17.41 -4.15
C GLU A 51 3.73 -17.27 -4.47
N ASP A 52 4.40 -16.23 -3.99
CA ASP A 52 5.83 -16.02 -4.25
C ASP A 52 6.65 -17.10 -3.54
N LEU A 53 7.65 -17.65 -4.25
CA LEU A 53 8.57 -18.62 -3.68
C LEU A 53 9.66 -17.90 -2.88
N VAL A 54 9.89 -18.38 -1.66
CA VAL A 54 10.89 -17.88 -0.73
C VAL A 54 11.92 -18.98 -0.41
N GLU A 55 12.75 -18.77 0.60
CA GLU A 55 13.81 -19.69 0.98
C GLU A 55 13.31 -21.13 1.17
N GLY A 56 14.01 -22.07 0.54
CA GLY A 56 13.65 -23.48 0.56
C GLY A 56 12.54 -23.87 -0.42
N GLY A 57 12.17 -23.01 -1.37
CA GLY A 57 11.22 -23.33 -2.45
C GLY A 57 9.77 -23.45 -1.99
N ARG A 58 9.48 -23.05 -0.75
CA ARG A 58 8.13 -22.93 -0.20
C ARG A 58 7.53 -21.59 -0.58
N SER A 59 6.21 -21.54 -0.69
CA SER A 59 5.50 -20.29 -0.89
C SER A 59 5.49 -19.45 0.40
N VAL A 60 5.29 -18.14 0.27
CA VAL A 60 5.07 -17.25 1.42
C VAL A 60 3.91 -17.77 2.28
N HIS A 61 2.83 -18.23 1.65
CA HIS A 61 1.67 -18.78 2.35
C HIS A 61 2.05 -19.95 3.26
N GLU A 62 2.75 -20.96 2.72
CA GLU A 62 3.18 -22.14 3.48
C GLU A 62 4.08 -21.78 4.67
N ILE A 63 4.98 -20.81 4.49
CA ILE A 63 5.84 -20.34 5.59
C ILE A 63 5.01 -19.63 6.65
N LEU A 64 4.09 -18.75 6.26
CA LEU A 64 3.25 -18.02 7.22
C LEU A 64 2.29 -18.96 7.95
N GLU A 65 1.72 -19.94 7.26
CA GLU A 65 0.89 -20.99 7.85
C GLU A 65 1.68 -21.81 8.86
N SER A 66 2.91 -22.21 8.54
CA SER A 66 3.77 -22.96 9.49
C SER A 66 4.13 -22.17 10.76
N LYS A 67 4.15 -20.83 10.68
CA LYS A 67 4.40 -19.95 11.82
C LYS A 67 3.12 -19.63 12.60
N HIS A 68 1.95 -19.79 11.98
CA HIS A 68 0.70 -19.41 12.58
C HIS A 68 0.30 -20.46 13.63
N PRO A 69 -0.01 -20.06 14.87
CA PRO A 69 -0.55 -21.01 15.84
C PRO A 69 -1.91 -21.55 15.33
N PRO A 70 -2.32 -22.75 15.75
CA PRO A 70 -3.66 -23.24 15.49
C PRO A 70 -4.70 -22.20 15.95
N GLN A 71 -5.78 -22.06 15.18
CA GLN A 71 -6.88 -21.18 15.56
C GLN A 71 -7.39 -21.57 16.95
N ALA A 72 -7.24 -20.67 17.91
CA ALA A 72 -7.76 -20.85 19.25
C ALA A 72 -9.14 -20.20 19.34
N THR A 73 -10.14 -20.99 19.73
CA THR A 73 -11.41 -20.42 20.17
C THR A 73 -11.20 -19.87 21.58
N PRO A 74 -11.48 -18.58 21.83
CA PRO A 74 -11.37 -18.03 23.18
C PRO A 74 -12.34 -18.76 24.10
N SER A 75 -11.85 -19.18 25.27
CA SER A 75 -12.66 -19.72 26.35
C SER A 75 -13.42 -18.59 27.07
N LEU A 76 -14.47 -18.93 27.83
CA LEU A 76 -15.33 -17.93 28.49
C LEU A 76 -14.55 -17.01 29.45
N ASP A 77 -13.49 -17.53 30.07
CA ASP A 77 -12.57 -16.82 30.96
C ASP A 77 -11.72 -15.75 30.25
N ALA A 78 -11.60 -15.80 28.92
CA ALA A 78 -10.97 -14.75 28.13
C ALA A 78 -11.87 -13.51 27.98
N PHE A 79 -13.15 -13.64 28.29
CA PHE A 79 -14.11 -12.53 28.27
C PHE A 79 -14.19 -11.88 29.65
N LEU A 80 -14.31 -10.56 29.66
CA LEU A 80 -14.59 -9.82 30.89
C LEU A 80 -16.01 -10.14 31.35
N GLU A 81 -16.13 -10.82 32.50
CA GLU A 81 -17.40 -10.93 33.22
C GLU A 81 -17.79 -9.54 33.74
N THR A 82 -18.76 -8.90 33.09
CA THR A 82 -19.29 -7.61 33.53
C THR A 82 -20.81 -7.59 33.35
N GLU A 83 -21.52 -7.21 34.42
CA GLU A 83 -22.95 -6.97 34.36
C GLU A 83 -23.28 -5.62 33.68
N ASN A 84 -22.31 -4.70 33.67
CA ASN A 84 -22.46 -3.37 33.11
C ASN A 84 -21.60 -3.24 31.84
N LEU A 85 -22.26 -3.17 30.69
CA LEU A 85 -21.62 -2.78 29.43
C LEU A 85 -21.34 -1.27 29.42
N PRO A 86 -20.20 -0.83 28.87
CA PRO A 86 -19.99 0.59 28.63
C PRO A 86 -21.09 1.13 27.71
N PRO A 87 -21.53 2.38 27.91
CA PRO A 87 -22.55 2.98 27.05
C PRO A 87 -22.06 2.99 25.60
N LEU A 88 -22.91 2.51 24.68
CA LEU A 88 -22.67 2.65 23.26
C LEU A 88 -22.86 4.13 22.89
N ILE A 89 -21.75 4.83 22.70
CA ILE A 89 -21.78 6.22 22.25
C ILE A 89 -22.02 6.19 20.75
N ASP A 90 -23.13 6.79 20.31
CA ASP A 90 -23.36 7.00 18.89
C ASP A 90 -22.40 8.09 18.38
N ILE A 91 -21.60 7.76 17.37
CA ILE A 91 -20.61 8.66 16.78
C ILE A 91 -21.12 9.07 15.41
N ASP A 92 -21.59 10.32 15.32
CA ASP A 92 -21.97 10.92 14.05
C ASP A 92 -20.74 11.46 13.31
N VAL A 93 -20.41 10.84 12.18
CA VAL A 93 -19.32 11.26 11.31
C VAL A 93 -19.87 12.02 10.11
N THR A 94 -19.97 13.33 10.25
CA THR A 94 -20.38 14.23 9.17
C THR A 94 -19.27 14.49 8.14
N ASP A 95 -19.66 15.06 6.99
CA ASP A 95 -18.77 15.53 5.93
C ASP A 95 -17.67 16.49 6.43
N THR A 96 -17.99 17.39 7.36
CA THR A 96 -17.02 18.32 7.95
C THR A 96 -15.89 17.62 8.70
N HIS A 97 -16.15 16.43 9.27
CA HIS A 97 -15.12 15.62 9.93
C HIS A 97 -14.20 14.98 8.89
N ILE A 98 -14.78 14.44 7.82
CA ILE A 98 -14.05 13.84 6.71
C ILE A 98 -13.16 14.90 6.03
N GLU A 99 -13.69 16.10 5.78
CA GLU A 99 -12.94 17.21 5.18
C GLU A 99 -11.74 17.61 6.06
N LYS A 100 -11.97 17.83 7.37
CA LYS A 100 -10.90 18.15 8.33
C LYS A 100 -9.82 17.06 8.39
N ALA A 101 -10.23 15.79 8.37
CA ALA A 101 -9.30 14.66 8.39
C ALA A 101 -8.50 14.59 7.08
N ALA A 102 -9.17 14.71 5.94
CA ALA A 102 -8.56 14.67 4.61
C ALA A 102 -7.49 15.76 4.43
N HIS A 103 -7.78 17.01 4.81
CA HIS A 103 -6.80 18.09 4.76
C HIS A 103 -5.52 17.83 5.56
N ARG A 104 -5.62 17.03 6.62
CA ARG A 104 -4.49 16.68 7.51
C ARG A 104 -3.78 15.39 7.10
N LEU A 105 -4.26 14.65 6.11
CA LEU A 105 -3.60 13.44 5.64
C LEU A 105 -2.18 13.77 5.18
N ARG A 106 -1.24 12.95 5.62
CA ARG A 106 0.18 12.99 5.24
C ARG A 106 0.68 11.57 5.15
N GLY A 107 1.76 11.36 4.40
CA GLY A 107 2.38 10.06 4.26
C GLY A 107 2.38 9.54 2.83
N SER A 108 3.30 8.62 2.59
CA SER A 108 3.43 7.89 1.32
C SER A 108 2.44 6.73 1.23
N ALA A 109 2.44 6.04 0.09
CA ALA A 109 1.66 4.84 -0.10
C ALA A 109 1.92 3.78 0.98
N GLY A 110 0.85 3.29 1.59
CA GLY A 110 0.85 2.14 2.49
C GLY A 110 0.71 0.79 1.73
N PRO A 111 0.41 -0.32 2.42
CA PRO A 111 0.23 -1.64 1.79
C PRO A 111 -0.85 -1.67 0.70
N SER A 112 -1.84 -0.77 0.79
CA SER A 112 -2.90 -0.59 -0.22
C SER A 112 -2.42 0.13 -1.50
N GLY A 113 -1.18 0.63 -1.54
CA GLY A 113 -0.63 1.37 -2.67
C GLY A 113 -1.14 2.79 -2.84
N THR A 114 -2.00 3.28 -1.94
CA THR A 114 -2.59 4.62 -2.00
C THR A 114 -1.87 5.60 -1.07
N ASP A 115 -1.43 6.73 -1.59
CA ASP A 115 -0.76 7.79 -0.83
C ASP A 115 -1.73 8.87 -0.31
N ALA A 116 -1.26 9.71 0.61
CA ALA A 116 -2.10 10.75 1.21
C ALA A 116 -2.60 11.80 0.18
N GLY A 117 -1.88 11.99 -0.93
CA GLY A 117 -2.31 12.87 -2.02
C GLY A 117 -3.53 12.30 -2.74
N GLN A 118 -3.45 11.02 -3.12
CA GLN A 118 -4.55 10.31 -3.76
C GLN A 118 -5.82 10.31 -2.90
N TRP A 119 -5.69 10.10 -1.59
CA TRP A 119 -6.83 10.17 -0.67
C TRP A 119 -7.42 11.58 -0.55
N ARG A 120 -6.58 12.63 -0.52
CA ARG A 120 -7.10 14.01 -0.53
C ARG A 120 -7.85 14.33 -1.82
N ASP A 121 -7.33 13.91 -2.96
CA ASP A 121 -7.99 14.17 -4.24
C ASP A 121 -9.31 13.40 -4.34
N ALA A 122 -9.34 12.14 -3.90
CA ALA A 122 -10.56 11.34 -3.88
C ALA A 122 -11.63 11.92 -2.93
N LEU A 123 -11.23 12.39 -1.75
CA LEU A 123 -12.17 12.85 -0.72
C LEU A 123 -12.60 14.31 -0.89
N LEU A 124 -11.71 15.19 -1.37
CA LEU A 124 -11.96 16.64 -1.44
C LEU A 124 -12.28 17.14 -2.85
N ARG A 125 -11.91 16.37 -3.89
CA ARG A 125 -11.98 16.84 -5.29
C ARG A 125 -12.79 15.90 -6.18
N TYR A 126 -13.62 15.06 -5.58
CA TYR A 126 -14.55 14.19 -6.30
C TYR A 126 -15.41 15.02 -7.28
N GLY A 127 -15.54 14.54 -8.52
CA GLY A 127 -16.27 15.22 -9.60
C GLY A 127 -15.51 16.34 -10.33
N ALA A 128 -14.57 17.04 -9.68
CA ALA A 128 -13.74 18.06 -10.33
C ALA A 128 -12.57 17.45 -11.12
N ILE A 129 -12.06 16.30 -10.68
CA ILE A 129 -10.93 15.58 -11.30
C ILE A 129 -11.39 14.39 -12.18
N SER A 130 -12.65 13.94 -12.10
CA SER A 130 -13.10 12.74 -12.82
C SER A 130 -13.55 12.98 -14.28
N LYS A 131 -12.99 13.99 -14.95
CA LYS A 131 -13.23 14.27 -16.39
C LYS A 131 -11.99 13.97 -17.21
#